data_AF-A0A9K3IIH8-F1
#
_entry.id   AF-A0A9K3IIH8-F1
#
_cell.length_a   1.000
_cell.length_b   1.000
_cell.length_c   1.000
_cell.angle_alpha   90.00
_cell.angle_beta   90.00
_cell.angle_gamma   90.00
#
_symmetry.space_group_name_H-M   'P 1'
#
loop_
_entity.id
_entity.type
_entity.pdbx_description
1 polymer ?
#
loop_
_entity_poly.entity_id
_entity_poly.type
_entity_poly.pdbx_seq_one_letter_code
_entity_poly.pdbx_strand_id
1 'polypeptide(L)'
;MKDPVIVSTGQTYERTCIEKWLEAGHKTCPKTQQNLTSTVLIPNYVLRSLIAQWCEANGIDPPQRAGRPTSACTPAERSLINVLLTKLKSVSPDDQRTAAGEIRLLAKRNADNRVAIAEAGAIPLLTHLLTAPDSRTQEHAVTALLNLSICEDNKGSIVSSGAVPGIVQVLSVIDENKVTIGSLGAIPPLVLLLSEGTQRGKKDAATALFNLCIYQGNKGRAVRAGVITTLMELLTEPQGGMKDEALAILAILSSHPEGKVAIGKSDAVRVLVEFIGSGSPRNKENAAAVLVHLCSGDNKYLVEAQELGVMGVLVDLLHHGTDRGKRKAAQLLEKITRYTEQQKLSQTLSQAIAESEE
;
A
#
# COMPACT_ATOMS: atom_id res chain seq x y z
N MET A 1 -19.38 23.56 13.84
CA MET A 1 -18.88 22.35 14.56
C MET A 1 -17.37 22.48 14.65
N LYS A 2 -16.80 22.26 15.83
CA LYS A 2 -15.42 22.54 16.21
C LYS A 2 -14.60 21.25 16.35
N ASP A 3 -15.17 20.22 16.96
CA ASP A 3 -14.56 18.89 17.04
C ASP A 3 -15.55 17.80 16.62
N PRO A 4 -15.72 17.56 15.30
CA PRO A 4 -16.66 16.55 14.81
C PRO A 4 -16.19 15.13 15.16
N VAL A 5 -17.09 14.33 15.73
CA VAL A 5 -16.86 12.91 16.09
C VAL A 5 -18.02 12.03 15.64
N ILE A 6 -17.71 10.81 15.25
CA ILE A 6 -18.63 9.78 14.77
C ILE A 6 -18.93 8.81 15.90
N VAL A 7 -20.21 8.53 16.13
CA VAL A 7 -20.66 7.46 17.04
C VAL A 7 -20.83 6.14 16.29
N SER A 8 -20.98 5.03 17.00
CA SER A 8 -21.11 3.67 16.40
C SER A 8 -22.22 3.51 15.36
N THR A 9 -23.25 4.37 15.36
CA THR A 9 -24.30 4.39 14.32
C THR A 9 -23.93 5.18 13.07
N GLY A 10 -22.68 5.64 12.93
CA GLY A 10 -22.19 6.42 11.79
C GLY A 10 -22.60 7.89 11.77
N GLN A 11 -23.33 8.38 12.78
CA GLN A 11 -23.74 9.79 12.86
C GLN A 11 -22.62 10.66 13.44
N THR A 12 -22.50 11.90 12.95
CA THR A 12 -21.47 12.86 13.40
C THR A 12 -22.06 13.93 14.30
N TYR A 13 -21.38 14.21 15.42
CA TYR A 13 -21.75 15.20 16.42
C TYR A 13 -20.57 16.08 16.82
N GLU A 14 -20.85 17.20 17.47
CA GLU A 14 -19.84 17.94 18.23
C GLU A 14 -19.40 17.11 19.44
N ARG A 15 -18.09 16.91 19.63
CA ARG A 15 -17.51 16.11 20.72
C ARG A 15 -18.09 16.46 22.08
N THR A 16 -18.05 17.75 22.45
CA THR A 16 -18.49 18.19 23.77
C THR A 16 -19.98 17.96 24.02
N CYS A 17 -20.80 17.97 22.96
CA CYS A 17 -22.23 17.71 23.07
C CYS A 17 -22.51 16.21 23.25
N ILE A 18 -21.85 15.35 22.49
CA ILE A 18 -22.07 13.90 22.59
C ILE A 18 -21.42 13.31 23.84
N GLU A 19 -20.29 13.84 24.30
CA GLU A 19 -19.68 13.45 25.58
C GLU A 19 -20.63 13.75 26.74
N LYS A 20 -21.21 14.95 26.81
CA LYS A 20 -22.24 15.30 27.81
C LYS A 20 -23.47 14.38 27.74
N TRP A 21 -23.90 14.00 26.54
CA TRP A 21 -25.02 13.08 26.35
C TRP A 21 -24.73 11.69 26.92
N LEU A 22 -23.53 11.17 26.68
CA LEU A 22 -23.09 9.89 27.22
C LEU A 22 -22.86 9.95 28.74
N GLU A 23 -22.31 11.05 29.25
CA GLU A 23 -22.11 11.31 30.68
C GLU A 23 -23.44 11.40 31.45
N ALA A 24 -24.50 11.90 30.82
CA ALA A 24 -25.86 11.89 31.37
C ALA A 24 -26.50 10.49 31.43
N GLY A 25 -25.76 9.44 31.03
CA GLY A 25 -26.19 8.03 31.12
C GLY A 25 -26.98 7.54 29.91
N HIS A 26 -27.14 8.35 28.87
CA HIS A 26 -27.82 7.93 27.65
C HIS A 26 -26.93 6.98 26.84
N LYS A 27 -27.50 5.85 26.42
CA LYS A 27 -26.82 4.86 25.56
C LYS A 27 -27.31 4.86 24.12
N THR A 28 -28.17 5.79 23.75
CA THR A 28 -28.75 5.88 22.41
C THR A 28 -28.13 7.01 21.60
N CYS A 29 -28.12 6.84 20.28
CA CYS A 29 -27.77 7.90 19.34
C CYS A 29 -28.83 9.02 19.39
N PRO A 30 -28.45 10.29 19.62
CA PRO A 30 -29.43 11.38 19.77
C PRO A 30 -30.38 11.54 18.58
N LYS A 31 -29.90 11.28 17.36
CA LYS A 31 -30.68 11.50 16.13
C LYS A 31 -31.46 10.26 15.70
N THR A 32 -30.86 9.07 15.75
CA THR A 32 -31.50 7.84 15.26
C THR A 32 -32.22 7.07 16.34
N GLN A 33 -32.03 7.42 17.61
CA GLN A 33 -32.55 6.71 18.80
C GLN A 33 -32.13 5.23 18.89
N GLN A 34 -31.22 4.79 18.01
CA GLN A 34 -30.65 3.45 18.04
C GLN A 34 -29.66 3.32 19.20
N ASN A 35 -29.58 2.11 19.77
CA ASN A 35 -28.63 1.83 20.85
C ASN A 35 -27.19 1.86 20.31
N LEU A 36 -26.29 2.54 21.00
CA LEU A 36 -24.89 2.63 20.63
C LEU A 36 -24.19 1.32 21.02
N THR A 37 -23.64 0.61 20.04
CA THR A 37 -22.88 -0.64 20.27
C THR A 37 -21.53 -0.35 20.95
N SER A 38 -21.04 0.89 20.82
CA SER A 38 -19.85 1.39 21.48
C SER A 38 -20.01 2.88 21.83
N THR A 39 -19.51 3.27 22.99
CA THR A 39 -19.41 4.65 23.48
C THR A 39 -18.11 5.34 23.02
N VAL A 40 -17.24 4.63 22.29
CA VAL A 40 -16.01 5.19 21.74
C VAL A 40 -16.35 6.17 20.62
N LEU A 41 -15.84 7.40 20.74
CA LEU A 41 -16.04 8.48 19.78
C LEU A 41 -14.89 8.53 18.78
N ILE A 42 -15.19 8.27 17.51
CA ILE A 42 -14.20 8.26 16.42
C ILE A 42 -14.07 9.67 15.85
N PRO A 43 -12.91 10.33 15.84
CA PRO A 43 -12.79 11.66 15.25
C PRO A 43 -13.12 11.67 13.74
N ASN A 44 -13.96 12.62 13.30
CA ASN A 44 -14.28 12.80 11.88
C ASN A 44 -13.32 13.81 11.24
N TYR A 45 -12.12 13.34 10.84
CA TYR A 45 -11.10 14.21 10.25
C TYR A 45 -11.52 14.79 8.89
N VAL A 46 -12.32 14.06 8.10
CA VAL A 46 -12.80 14.51 6.79
C VAL A 46 -13.70 15.74 6.95
N LEU A 47 -14.71 15.65 7.84
CA LEU A 47 -15.61 16.78 8.08
C LEU A 47 -14.86 17.99 8.65
N ARG A 48 -13.86 17.75 9.50
CA ARG A 48 -13.01 18.81 10.04
C ARG A 48 -12.24 19.55 8.95
N SER A 49 -11.65 18.80 8.00
CA SER A 49 -10.96 19.38 6.84
C SER A 49 -11.92 20.21 5.97
N LEU A 50 -13.12 19.69 5.73
CA LEU A 50 -14.15 20.41 4.96
C LEU A 50 -14.60 21.71 5.66
N ILE A 51 -14.74 21.70 6.98
CA ILE A 51 -15.07 22.91 7.76
C ILE A 51 -13.94 23.93 7.65
N ALA A 52 -12.67 23.50 7.75
CA ALA A 52 -11.53 24.39 7.62
C ALA A 52 -11.45 25.04 6.22
N GLN A 53 -11.66 24.24 5.17
CA GLN A 53 -11.71 24.74 3.78
C GLN A 53 -12.87 25.73 3.56
N TRP A 54 -14.04 25.45 4.13
CA TRP A 54 -15.17 26.36 4.04
C TRP A 54 -14.90 27.67 4.78
N CYS A 55 -14.31 27.62 5.97
CA CYS A 55 -13.89 28.78 6.74
C CYS A 55 -12.91 29.66 5.95
N GLU A 56 -11.88 29.06 5.36
CA GLU A 56 -10.89 29.74 4.51
C GLU A 56 -11.53 30.42 3.30
N ALA A 57 -12.41 29.71 2.58
CA ALA A 57 -13.11 30.24 1.40
C ALA A 57 -14.05 31.42 1.71
N ASN A 58 -14.49 31.56 2.98
CA ASN A 58 -15.41 32.60 3.42
C ASN A 58 -14.72 33.68 4.28
N GLY A 59 -13.39 33.63 4.43
CA GLY A 59 -12.64 34.59 5.26
C GLY A 59 -13.00 34.52 6.75
N ILE A 60 -13.45 33.36 7.23
CA ILE A 60 -13.82 33.12 8.63
C ILE A 60 -12.72 32.30 9.29
N ASP A 61 -12.27 32.71 10.48
CA ASP A 61 -11.27 31.92 11.21
C ASP A 61 -11.83 30.53 11.59
N PRO A 62 -11.08 29.44 11.33
CA PRO A 62 -11.53 28.11 11.66
C PRO A 62 -11.67 27.93 13.19
N PRO A 63 -12.71 27.21 13.66
CA PRO A 63 -12.94 27.02 15.09
C PRO A 63 -11.79 26.25 15.75
N GLN A 64 -10.92 26.95 16.48
CA GLN A 64 -9.81 26.37 17.24
C GLN A 64 -10.33 25.57 18.43
N ARG A 65 -9.81 24.35 18.68
CA ARG A 65 -10.08 23.55 19.90
C ARG A 65 -9.88 24.43 21.14
N ALA A 66 -10.73 24.27 22.16
CA ALA A 66 -10.45 24.88 23.46
C ALA A 66 -9.14 24.22 23.93
N GLY A 67 -8.07 25.01 23.92
CA GLY A 67 -6.73 24.49 24.15
C GLY A 67 -6.66 23.75 25.47
N ARG A 68 -5.92 22.64 25.47
CA ARG A 68 -5.19 22.26 26.69
C ARG A 68 -4.49 23.51 27.23
N PRO A 69 -4.45 23.71 28.56
CA PRO A 69 -3.83 24.89 29.14
C PRO A 69 -2.40 24.99 28.61
N THR A 70 -2.13 26.09 27.90
CA THR A 70 -0.81 26.57 27.45
C THR A 70 0.20 25.48 27.05
N SER A 71 0.34 25.25 25.75
CA SER A 71 1.53 24.61 25.16
C SER A 71 2.79 25.06 25.90
N ALA A 72 3.46 24.12 26.59
CA ALA A 72 4.70 24.41 27.33
C ALA A 72 5.92 24.61 26.40
N CYS A 73 5.69 24.74 25.09
CA CYS A 73 6.71 25.10 24.11
C CYS A 73 7.16 26.54 24.36
N THR A 74 8.42 26.69 24.74
CA THR A 74 9.00 27.98 25.12
C THR A 74 9.02 28.96 23.94
N PRO A 75 8.99 30.28 24.17
CA PRO A 75 9.11 31.26 23.09
C PRO A 75 10.37 31.08 22.24
N ALA A 76 11.48 30.65 22.86
CA ALA A 76 12.72 30.32 22.18
C ALA A 76 12.57 29.11 21.24
N GLU A 77 11.89 28.05 21.68
CA GLU A 77 11.60 26.89 20.82
C GLU A 77 10.68 27.27 19.65
N ARG A 78 9.67 28.12 19.86
CA ARG A 78 8.81 28.62 18.77
C ARG A 78 9.58 29.44 17.75
N SER A 79 10.47 30.32 18.21
CA SER A 79 11.35 31.10 17.33
C SER A 79 12.26 30.18 16.52
N LEU A 80 12.86 29.17 17.16
CA LEU A 80 13.69 28.17 16.50
C LEU A 80 12.88 27.39 15.44
N ILE A 81 11.68 26.93 15.77
CA ILE A 81 10.80 26.24 14.81
C ILE A 81 10.60 27.10 13.56
N ASN A 82 10.28 28.38 13.70
CA ASN A 82 10.11 29.29 12.56
C ASN A 82 11.37 29.42 11.71
N VAL A 83 12.55 29.54 12.33
CA VAL A 83 13.84 29.56 11.61
C VAL A 83 14.06 28.26 10.83
N LEU A 84 13.75 27.11 11.44
CA LEU A 84 13.88 25.81 10.80
C LEU A 84 12.92 25.64 9.62
N LEU A 85 11.70 26.17 9.70
CA LEU A 85 10.76 26.14 8.58
C LEU A 85 11.27 26.99 7.41
N THR A 86 11.90 28.14 7.67
CA THR A 86 12.53 28.94 6.61
C THR A 86 13.66 28.16 5.93
N LYS A 87 14.48 27.44 6.71
CA LYS A 87 15.53 26.56 6.16
C LYS A 87 14.96 25.36 5.39
N LEU A 88 13.85 24.77 5.82
CA LEU A 88 13.17 23.71 5.06
C LEU A 88 12.65 24.20 3.69
N LYS A 89 12.29 25.47 3.58
CA LYS A 89 11.86 26.11 2.32
C LYS A 89 13.03 26.59 1.45
N SER A 90 14.27 26.52 1.96
CA SER A 90 15.48 26.87 1.22
C SER A 90 15.66 25.98 0.00
N VAL A 91 16.36 26.49 -1.02
CA VAL A 91 16.79 25.70 -2.20
C VAL A 91 18.03 24.85 -1.86
N SER A 92 18.73 25.17 -0.76
CA SER A 92 19.92 24.44 -0.34
C SER A 92 19.57 23.07 0.26
N PRO A 93 20.05 21.95 -0.34
CA PRO A 93 19.84 20.61 0.23
C PRO A 93 20.44 20.47 1.64
N ASP A 94 21.53 21.18 1.93
CA ASP A 94 22.19 21.14 3.23
C ASP A 94 21.36 21.84 4.32
N ASP A 95 20.70 22.95 3.97
CA ASP A 95 19.77 23.63 4.88
C ASP A 95 18.57 22.74 5.19
N GLN A 96 17.97 22.14 4.16
CA GLN A 96 16.83 21.23 4.30
C GLN A 96 17.19 20.03 5.17
N ARG A 97 18.33 19.39 4.91
CA ARG A 97 18.84 18.25 5.65
C ARG A 97 19.08 18.59 7.12
N THR A 98 19.76 19.70 7.39
CA THR A 98 20.06 20.15 8.75
C THR A 98 18.79 20.50 9.50
N ALA A 99 17.87 21.23 8.85
CA ALA A 99 16.61 21.63 9.46
C ALA A 99 15.71 20.43 9.77
N ALA A 100 15.61 19.45 8.86
CA ALA A 100 14.89 18.20 9.12
C ALA A 100 15.51 17.43 10.31
N GLY A 101 16.85 17.40 10.40
CA GLY A 101 17.57 16.80 11.52
C GLY A 101 17.28 17.49 12.86
N GLU A 102 17.22 18.81 12.89
CA GLU A 102 16.90 19.57 14.11
C GLU A 102 15.42 19.43 14.51
N ILE A 103 14.49 19.47 13.55
CA ILE A 103 13.06 19.24 13.79
C ILE A 103 12.83 17.84 14.36
N ARG A 104 13.53 16.82 13.84
CA ARG A 104 13.51 15.46 14.38
C ARG A 104 13.88 15.44 15.86
N LEU A 105 14.95 16.14 16.24
CA LEU A 105 15.42 16.22 17.63
C LEU A 105 14.42 16.97 18.52
N LEU A 106 13.88 18.09 18.05
CA LEU A 106 12.88 18.87 18.80
C LEU A 106 11.60 18.07 19.06
N ALA A 107 11.09 17.36 18.05
CA ALA A 107 9.90 16.51 18.17
C ALA A 107 10.09 15.34 19.15
N LYS A 108 11.33 14.86 19.31
CA LYS A 108 11.68 13.79 20.27
C LYS A 108 11.57 14.27 21.72
N ARG A 109 11.83 15.56 22.00
CA ARG A 109 12.00 16.07 23.37
C ARG A 109 10.72 16.01 24.21
N ASN A 110 9.59 16.50 23.70
CA ASN A 110 8.34 16.55 24.45
C ASN A 110 7.12 16.65 23.53
N ALA A 111 5.92 16.51 24.10
CA ALA A 111 4.65 16.56 23.37
C ALA A 111 4.31 17.96 22.85
N ASP A 112 4.62 19.02 23.61
CA ASP A 112 4.31 20.40 23.23
C ASP A 112 5.05 20.85 21.97
N ASN A 113 6.32 20.44 21.81
CA ASN A 113 7.10 20.68 20.61
C ASN A 113 6.48 19.95 19.42
N ARG A 114 5.97 18.72 19.59
CA ARG A 114 5.29 18.00 18.51
C ARG A 114 4.05 18.74 18.01
N VAL A 115 3.29 19.32 18.93
CA VAL A 115 2.12 20.15 18.59
C VAL A 115 2.57 21.43 17.90
N ALA A 116 3.52 22.18 18.48
CA ALA A 116 3.99 23.45 17.93
C ALA A 116 4.63 23.31 16.53
N ILE A 117 5.40 22.24 16.29
CA ILE A 117 6.00 21.94 14.98
C ILE A 117 4.89 21.66 13.95
N ALA A 118 3.86 20.90 14.32
CA ALA A 118 2.74 20.60 13.44
C ALA A 118 1.91 21.84 13.13
N GLU A 119 1.57 22.65 14.14
CA GLU A 119 0.83 23.92 14.03
C GLU A 119 1.58 24.95 13.17
N ALA A 120 2.91 24.98 13.25
CA ALA A 120 3.74 25.84 12.41
C ALA A 120 3.71 25.45 10.92
N GLY A 121 3.19 24.27 10.57
CA GLY A 121 3.10 23.80 9.18
C GLY A 121 4.32 23.02 8.70
N ALA A 122 5.07 22.38 9.61
CA ALA A 122 6.24 21.58 9.22
C ALA A 122 5.86 20.28 8.47
N ILE A 123 4.70 19.70 8.73
CA ILE A 123 4.31 18.37 8.22
C ILE A 123 4.33 18.30 6.68
N PRO A 124 3.72 19.22 5.92
CA PRO A 124 3.80 19.21 4.45
C PRO A 124 5.22 19.36 3.92
N LEU A 125 6.05 20.20 4.56
CA LEU A 125 7.45 20.42 4.17
C LEU A 125 8.29 19.17 4.37
N LEU A 126 8.16 18.52 5.53
CA LEU A 126 8.81 17.24 5.80
C LEU A 126 8.33 16.13 4.86
N THR A 127 7.05 16.15 4.50
CA THR A 127 6.49 15.20 3.53
C THR A 127 7.14 15.36 2.15
N HIS A 128 7.39 16.58 1.71
CA HIS A 128 8.10 16.84 0.45
C HIS A 128 9.54 16.31 0.46
N LEU A 129 10.23 16.36 1.60
CA LEU A 129 11.59 15.84 1.73
C LEU A 129 11.69 14.30 1.66
N LEU A 130 10.57 13.57 1.72
CA LEU A 130 10.57 12.12 1.49
C LEU A 130 10.97 11.74 0.07
N THR A 131 10.85 12.65 -0.89
CA THR A 131 11.28 12.47 -2.29
C THR A 131 12.64 13.10 -2.58
N ALA A 132 13.36 13.58 -1.57
CA ALA A 132 14.69 14.14 -1.75
C ALA A 132 15.67 13.09 -2.33
N PRO A 133 16.65 13.47 -3.17
CA PRO A 133 17.60 12.52 -3.74
C PRO A 133 18.58 11.96 -2.69
N ASP A 134 18.76 12.65 -1.58
CA ASP A 134 19.68 12.29 -0.50
C ASP A 134 18.99 11.41 0.55
N SER A 135 19.56 10.22 0.79
CA SER A 135 19.03 9.24 1.75
C SER A 135 19.04 9.75 3.19
N ARG A 136 20.03 10.58 3.56
CA ARG A 136 20.14 11.13 4.91
C ARG A 136 19.02 12.14 5.20
N THR A 137 18.65 12.94 4.20
CA THR A 137 17.51 13.86 4.26
C THR A 137 16.20 13.10 4.39
N GLN A 138 16.02 12.03 3.60
CA GLN A 138 14.85 11.16 3.73
C GLN A 138 14.77 10.53 5.14
N GLU A 139 15.88 10.03 5.70
CA GLU A 139 15.93 9.46 7.05
C GLU A 139 15.50 10.49 8.12
N HIS A 140 16.03 11.72 8.03
CA HIS A 140 15.63 12.80 8.93
C HIS A 140 14.16 13.14 8.81
N ALA A 141 13.63 13.23 7.58
CA ALA A 141 12.21 13.51 7.31
C ALA A 141 11.29 12.40 7.87
N VAL A 142 11.58 11.13 7.56
CA VAL A 142 10.82 9.98 8.08
C VAL A 142 10.82 9.96 9.60
N THR A 143 12.00 10.13 10.22
CA THR A 143 12.09 10.06 11.69
C THR A 143 11.42 11.26 12.35
N ALA A 144 11.48 12.46 11.73
CA ALA A 144 10.74 13.61 12.21
C ALA A 144 9.22 13.37 12.18
N LEU A 145 8.70 12.87 11.06
CA LEU A 145 7.28 12.54 10.90
C LEU A 145 6.85 11.43 11.89
N LEU A 146 7.70 10.42 12.10
CA LEU A 146 7.47 9.38 13.10
C LEU A 146 7.39 9.97 14.51
N ASN A 147 8.34 10.81 14.90
CA ASN A 147 8.33 11.47 16.21
C ASN A 147 7.06 12.33 16.36
N LEU A 148 6.66 13.07 15.32
CA LEU A 148 5.42 13.85 15.34
C LEU A 148 4.17 12.99 15.49
N SER A 149 4.15 11.79 14.90
CA SER A 149 3.02 10.85 14.97
C SER A 149 2.77 10.26 16.36
N ILE A 150 3.73 10.37 17.29
CA ILE A 150 3.56 10.02 18.71
C ILE A 150 2.44 10.87 19.34
N CYS A 151 2.17 12.06 18.80
CA CYS A 151 1.01 12.86 19.18
C CYS A 151 -0.22 12.48 18.35
N GLU A 152 -1.30 12.03 19.00
CA GLU A 152 -2.56 11.64 18.33
C GLU A 152 -3.14 12.77 17.46
N ASP A 153 -3.05 14.01 17.93
CA ASP A 153 -3.59 15.17 17.21
C ASP A 153 -2.88 15.41 15.87
N ASN A 154 -1.63 14.98 15.74
CA ASN A 154 -0.84 15.15 14.52
C ASN A 154 -1.12 14.06 13.47
N LYS A 155 -1.61 12.87 13.88
CA LYS A 155 -1.76 11.73 12.96
C LYS A 155 -2.67 12.04 11.79
N GLY A 156 -3.78 12.74 12.04
CA GLY A 156 -4.70 13.19 10.98
C GLY A 156 -4.01 14.07 9.94
N SER A 157 -3.23 15.06 10.39
CA SER A 157 -2.46 15.95 9.50
C SER A 157 -1.37 15.22 8.72
N ILE A 158 -0.66 14.26 9.34
CA ILE A 158 0.37 13.44 8.67
C ILE A 158 -0.25 12.55 7.58
N VAL A 159 -1.40 11.93 7.87
CA VAL A 159 -2.12 11.13 6.87
C VAL A 159 -2.62 12.03 5.74
N SER A 160 -3.17 13.20 6.08
CA SER A 160 -3.74 14.14 5.11
C SER A 160 -2.69 14.82 4.23
N SER A 161 -1.45 14.96 4.70
CA SER A 161 -0.33 15.46 3.89
C SER A 161 0.17 14.43 2.87
N GLY A 162 -0.30 13.19 2.92
CA GLY A 162 0.18 12.11 2.06
C GLY A 162 1.57 11.61 2.43
N ALA A 163 1.95 11.68 3.72
CA ALA A 163 3.26 11.22 4.18
C ALA A 163 3.43 9.69 4.14
N VAL A 164 2.34 8.95 4.34
CA VAL A 164 2.38 7.48 4.52
C VAL A 164 3.06 6.76 3.34
N PRO A 165 2.71 7.03 2.06
CA PRO A 165 3.34 6.35 0.93
C PRO A 165 4.84 6.63 0.84
N GLY A 166 5.24 7.90 1.06
CA GLY A 166 6.66 8.29 1.05
C GLY A 166 7.45 7.63 2.18
N ILE A 167 6.88 7.55 3.38
CA ILE A 167 7.51 6.87 4.52
C ILE A 167 7.72 5.39 4.20
N VAL A 168 6.71 4.70 3.69
CA VAL A 168 6.83 3.29 3.33
C VAL A 168 7.85 3.10 2.22
N GLN A 169 7.85 3.97 1.20
CA GLN A 169 8.83 3.93 0.11
C GLN A 169 10.25 4.00 0.66
N VAL A 170 10.57 5.04 1.44
CA VAL A 170 11.92 5.25 2.02
C VAL A 170 12.33 4.07 2.89
N LEU A 171 11.46 3.62 3.80
CA LEU A 171 11.79 2.52 4.69
C LEU A 171 11.98 1.20 3.94
N SER A 172 11.21 0.97 2.88
CA SER A 172 11.26 -0.26 2.08
C SER A 172 12.49 -0.37 1.16
N VAL A 173 13.38 0.63 1.09
CA VAL A 173 14.62 0.51 0.31
C VAL A 173 15.63 -0.42 1.00
N ILE A 174 15.62 -0.46 2.34
CA ILE A 174 16.57 -1.25 3.14
C ILE A 174 15.95 -2.61 3.46
N ASP A 175 16.66 -3.70 3.15
CA ASP A 175 16.14 -5.07 3.33
C ASP A 175 15.78 -5.38 4.78
N GLU A 176 16.56 -4.92 5.76
CA GLU A 176 16.32 -5.09 7.19
C GLU A 176 14.99 -4.45 7.64
N ASN A 177 14.66 -3.28 7.07
CA ASN A 177 13.39 -2.60 7.33
C ASN A 177 12.22 -3.37 6.72
N LYS A 178 12.38 -4.01 5.55
CA LYS A 178 11.33 -4.87 4.97
C LYS A 178 10.98 -6.02 5.91
N VAL A 179 11.98 -6.65 6.53
CA VAL A 179 11.78 -7.73 7.51
C VAL A 179 10.99 -7.22 8.70
N THR A 180 11.42 -6.09 9.26
CA THR A 180 10.83 -5.51 10.47
C THR A 180 9.40 -5.02 10.22
N ILE A 181 9.14 -4.33 9.12
CA ILE A 181 7.79 -3.85 8.77
C ILE A 181 6.84 -5.03 8.54
N GLY A 182 7.30 -6.06 7.83
CA GLY A 182 6.52 -7.28 7.64
C GLY A 182 6.29 -8.08 8.93
N SER A 183 7.25 -8.05 9.87
CA SER A 183 7.13 -8.71 11.18
C SER A 183 6.19 -8.02 12.14
N LEU A 184 6.09 -6.69 12.06
CA LEU A 184 5.20 -5.87 12.87
C LEU A 184 3.74 -5.83 12.38
N GLY A 185 3.37 -6.68 11.41
CA GLY A 185 1.97 -6.82 10.98
C GLY A 185 1.46 -5.71 10.05
N ALA A 186 2.35 -5.05 9.30
CA ALA A 186 1.94 -4.02 8.33
C ALA A 186 1.21 -4.60 7.10
N ILE A 187 1.40 -5.88 6.79
CA ILE A 187 0.88 -6.50 5.56
C ILE A 187 -0.65 -6.63 5.54
N PRO A 188 -1.34 -7.19 6.55
CA PRO A 188 -2.81 -7.31 6.51
C PRO A 188 -3.56 -5.97 6.32
N PRO A 189 -3.20 -4.87 7.03
CA PRO A 189 -3.81 -3.56 6.76
C PRO A 189 -3.59 -3.04 5.34
N LEU A 190 -2.43 -3.32 4.74
CA LEU A 190 -2.17 -2.96 3.34
C LEU A 190 -3.02 -3.78 2.37
N VAL A 191 -3.26 -5.06 2.64
CA VAL A 191 -4.18 -5.89 1.85
C VAL A 191 -5.61 -5.36 1.95
N LEU A 192 -6.06 -4.99 3.16
CA LEU A 192 -7.37 -4.37 3.35
C LEU A 192 -7.49 -3.05 2.58
N LEU A 193 -6.47 -2.19 2.66
CA LEU A 193 -6.43 -0.92 1.92
C LEU A 193 -6.41 -1.13 0.40
N LEU A 194 -5.78 -2.20 -0.09
CA LEU A 194 -5.79 -2.58 -1.50
C LEU A 194 -7.19 -3.02 -1.97
N SER A 195 -7.96 -3.66 -1.10
CA SER A 195 -9.33 -4.11 -1.40
C SER A 195 -10.35 -2.96 -1.31
N GLU A 196 -10.38 -2.26 -0.18
CA GLU A 196 -11.44 -1.31 0.21
C GLU A 196 -11.06 0.17 0.05
N GLY A 197 -9.79 0.46 -0.23
CA GLY A 197 -9.29 1.83 -0.29
C GLY A 197 -9.84 2.65 -1.45
N THR A 198 -9.63 3.98 -1.36
CA THR A 198 -9.81 4.88 -2.50
C THR A 198 -8.84 4.51 -3.63
N GLN A 199 -9.07 4.96 -4.86
CA GLN A 199 -8.16 4.68 -5.99
C GLN A 199 -6.69 5.05 -5.67
N ARG A 200 -6.48 6.17 -4.96
CA ARG A 200 -5.15 6.56 -4.47
C ARG A 200 -4.64 5.60 -3.39
N GLY A 201 -5.47 5.29 -2.39
CA GLY A 201 -5.13 4.34 -1.33
C GLY A 201 -4.76 2.95 -1.86
N LYS A 202 -5.46 2.44 -2.88
CA LYS A 202 -5.16 1.18 -3.54
C LYS A 202 -3.79 1.21 -4.22
N LYS A 203 -3.47 2.29 -4.95
CA LYS A 203 -2.14 2.48 -5.56
C LYS A 203 -1.03 2.53 -4.52
N ASP A 204 -1.22 3.31 -3.46
CA ASP A 204 -0.25 3.42 -2.38
C ASP A 204 -0.02 2.07 -1.67
N ALA A 205 -1.11 1.34 -1.41
CA ALA A 205 -1.06 -0.01 -0.84
C ALA A 205 -0.33 -1.00 -1.75
N ALA A 206 -0.61 -0.94 -3.06
CA ALA A 206 0.03 -1.79 -4.04
C ALA A 206 1.54 -1.54 -4.12
N THR A 207 1.98 -0.27 -4.15
CA THR A 207 3.40 0.09 -4.13
C THR A 207 4.09 -0.42 -2.87
N ALA A 208 3.46 -0.22 -1.71
CA ALA A 208 3.97 -0.71 -0.43
C ALA A 208 4.12 -2.24 -0.42
N LEU A 209 3.08 -2.97 -0.84
CA LEU A 209 3.08 -4.43 -0.93
C LEU A 209 4.14 -4.94 -1.91
N PHE A 210 4.27 -4.29 -3.07
CA PHE A 210 5.29 -4.61 -4.07
C PHE A 210 6.68 -4.54 -3.45
N ASN A 211 7.04 -3.41 -2.83
CA ASN A 211 8.38 -3.22 -2.25
C ASN A 211 8.65 -4.17 -1.08
N LEU A 212 7.66 -4.35 -0.18
CA LEU A 212 7.81 -5.25 0.97
C LEU A 212 7.97 -6.70 0.52
N CYS A 213 7.26 -7.13 -0.52
CA CYS A 213 7.31 -8.50 -1.03
C CYS A 213 8.51 -8.81 -1.92
N ILE A 214 9.35 -7.83 -2.27
CA ILE A 214 10.67 -8.12 -2.86
C ILE A 214 11.47 -9.03 -1.91
N TYR A 215 11.35 -8.80 -0.59
CA TYR A 215 11.93 -9.68 0.41
C TYR A 215 11.16 -11.00 0.53
N GLN A 216 11.88 -12.13 0.43
CA GLN A 216 11.29 -13.47 0.37
C GLN A 216 10.40 -13.79 1.58
N GLY A 217 10.82 -13.42 2.79
CA GLY A 217 10.07 -13.70 4.01
C GLY A 217 8.73 -12.97 4.13
N ASN A 218 8.51 -11.92 3.33
CA ASN A 218 7.24 -11.19 3.30
C ASN A 218 6.24 -11.77 2.31
N LYS A 219 6.68 -12.54 1.31
CA LYS A 219 5.79 -13.14 0.32
C LYS A 219 4.80 -14.11 0.96
N GLY A 220 5.29 -15.03 1.79
CA GLY A 220 4.42 -15.96 2.55
C GLY A 220 3.47 -15.23 3.50
N ARG A 221 3.92 -14.15 4.14
CA ARG A 221 3.06 -13.30 4.99
C ARG A 221 1.92 -12.66 4.19
N ALA A 222 2.23 -12.13 3.01
CA ALA A 222 1.23 -11.52 2.12
C ALA A 222 0.22 -12.55 1.59
N VAL A 223 0.68 -13.75 1.22
CA VAL A 223 -0.19 -14.85 0.83
C VAL A 223 -1.15 -15.24 1.96
N ARG A 224 -0.63 -15.41 3.19
CA ARG A 224 -1.47 -15.71 4.37
C ARG A 224 -2.43 -14.59 4.76
N ALA A 225 -2.09 -13.35 4.43
CA ALA A 225 -2.96 -12.19 4.61
C ALA A 225 -4.07 -12.10 3.54
N GLY A 226 -4.17 -13.05 2.60
CA GLY A 226 -5.25 -13.09 1.60
C GLY A 226 -5.00 -12.25 0.36
N VAL A 227 -3.77 -11.75 0.14
CA VAL A 227 -3.48 -10.84 -0.98
C VAL A 227 -3.81 -11.43 -2.35
N ILE A 228 -3.68 -12.75 -2.54
CA ILE A 228 -3.93 -13.40 -3.83
C ILE A 228 -5.39 -13.24 -4.26
N THR A 229 -6.34 -13.43 -3.34
CA THR A 229 -7.77 -13.25 -3.63
C THR A 229 -8.05 -11.81 -4.07
N THR A 230 -7.55 -10.83 -3.32
CA THR A 230 -7.70 -9.40 -3.65
C THR A 230 -7.08 -9.05 -5.01
N LEU A 231 -5.91 -9.60 -5.33
CA LEU A 231 -5.27 -9.35 -6.62
C LEU A 231 -6.08 -9.95 -7.78
N MET A 232 -6.64 -11.14 -7.61
CA MET A 232 -7.48 -11.77 -8.64
C MET A 232 -8.79 -11.00 -8.86
N GLU A 233 -9.42 -10.51 -7.80
CA GLU A 233 -10.59 -9.62 -7.90
C GLU A 233 -10.27 -8.38 -8.73
N LEU A 234 -9.16 -7.69 -8.43
CA LEU A 234 -8.71 -6.49 -9.16
C LEU A 234 -8.40 -6.78 -10.65
N LEU A 235 -7.91 -7.97 -10.98
CA LEU A 235 -7.62 -8.35 -12.36
C LEU A 235 -8.88 -8.65 -13.17
N THR A 236 -9.91 -9.20 -12.53
CA THR A 236 -11.18 -9.56 -13.16
C THR A 236 -12.20 -8.42 -13.17
N GLU A 237 -11.90 -7.28 -12.53
CA GLU A 237 -12.76 -6.10 -12.55
C GLU A 237 -12.83 -5.48 -13.96
N PRO A 238 -14.03 -5.41 -14.61
CA PRO A 238 -14.16 -5.01 -16.01
C PRO A 238 -13.59 -3.62 -16.34
N GLN A 239 -13.71 -2.68 -15.40
CA GLN A 239 -13.24 -1.30 -15.53
C GLN A 239 -12.20 -0.93 -14.46
N GLY A 240 -11.53 -1.94 -13.89
CA GLY A 240 -10.54 -1.76 -12.81
C GLY A 240 -9.25 -1.10 -13.30
N GLY A 241 -8.83 -0.02 -12.65
CA GLY A 241 -7.60 0.73 -12.96
C GLY A 241 -6.32 0.21 -12.32
N MET A 242 -6.35 -0.99 -11.72
CA MET A 242 -5.29 -1.55 -10.87
C MET A 242 -4.60 -2.79 -11.48
N LYS A 243 -4.83 -3.07 -12.76
CA LYS A 243 -4.37 -4.30 -13.43
C LYS A 243 -2.85 -4.41 -13.51
N ASP A 244 -2.16 -3.29 -13.79
CA ASP A 244 -0.70 -3.23 -13.85
C ASP A 244 -0.06 -3.54 -12.49
N GLU A 245 -0.55 -2.90 -11.45
CA GLU A 245 -0.07 -3.08 -10.08
C GLU A 245 -0.37 -4.50 -9.58
N ALA A 246 -1.59 -5.00 -9.84
CA ALA A 246 -1.99 -6.32 -9.39
C ALA A 246 -1.12 -7.43 -10.03
N LEU A 247 -0.90 -7.38 -11.35
CA LEU A 247 -0.03 -8.34 -12.03
C LEU A 247 1.43 -8.25 -11.58
N ALA A 248 1.94 -7.05 -11.29
CA ALA A 248 3.30 -6.87 -10.80
C ALA A 248 3.52 -7.54 -9.44
N ILE A 249 2.57 -7.40 -8.51
CA ILE A 249 2.61 -8.05 -7.20
C ILE A 249 2.45 -9.57 -7.38
N LEU A 250 1.52 -10.03 -8.21
CA LEU A 250 1.30 -11.45 -8.49
C LEU A 250 2.56 -12.12 -9.06
N ALA A 251 3.30 -11.42 -9.94
CA ALA A 251 4.57 -11.88 -10.49
C ALA A 251 5.65 -12.06 -9.41
N ILE A 252 5.72 -11.18 -8.41
CA ILE A 252 6.62 -11.35 -7.27
C ILE A 252 6.21 -12.56 -6.43
N LEU A 253 4.92 -12.67 -6.09
CA LEU A 253 4.41 -13.70 -5.19
C LEU A 253 4.48 -15.10 -5.80
N SER A 254 4.28 -15.22 -7.12
CA SER A 254 4.37 -16.50 -7.85
C SER A 254 5.76 -17.13 -7.80
N SER A 255 6.82 -16.39 -7.44
CA SER A 255 8.14 -16.98 -7.21
C SER A 255 8.24 -17.78 -5.90
N HIS A 256 7.33 -17.56 -4.94
CA HIS A 256 7.32 -18.23 -3.64
C HIS A 256 6.42 -19.49 -3.67
N PRO A 257 6.81 -20.62 -3.04
CA PRO A 257 6.00 -21.84 -3.00
C PRO A 257 4.54 -21.64 -2.56
N GLU A 258 4.30 -21.02 -1.39
CA GLU A 258 2.94 -20.66 -0.94
C GLU A 258 2.16 -19.83 -1.97
N GLY A 259 2.82 -18.86 -2.62
CA GLY A 259 2.21 -18.02 -3.65
C GLY A 259 1.80 -18.82 -4.87
N LYS A 260 2.65 -19.72 -5.37
CA LYS A 260 2.31 -20.62 -6.49
C LYS A 260 1.07 -21.45 -6.21
N VAL A 261 1.02 -22.06 -5.02
CA VAL A 261 -0.12 -22.90 -4.61
C VAL A 261 -1.39 -22.07 -4.50
N ALA A 262 -1.32 -20.89 -3.90
CA ALA A 262 -2.48 -20.02 -3.76
C ALA A 262 -2.99 -19.52 -5.12
N ILE A 263 -2.11 -19.04 -6.00
CA ILE A 263 -2.45 -18.55 -7.34
C ILE A 263 -3.08 -19.66 -8.19
N GLY A 264 -2.51 -20.87 -8.14
CA GLY A 264 -3.03 -22.01 -8.89
C GLY A 264 -4.41 -22.49 -8.42
N LYS A 265 -4.85 -22.14 -7.20
CA LYS A 265 -6.20 -22.41 -6.68
C LYS A 265 -7.22 -21.32 -7.03
N SER A 266 -6.80 -20.24 -7.69
CA SER A 266 -7.64 -19.08 -7.99
C SER A 266 -8.00 -18.95 -9.47
N ASP A 267 -8.02 -20.07 -10.22
CA ASP A 267 -8.32 -20.13 -11.66
C ASP A 267 -7.54 -19.10 -12.49
N ALA A 268 -6.30 -18.84 -12.08
CA ALA A 268 -5.51 -17.73 -12.61
C ALA A 268 -5.06 -17.96 -14.06
N VAL A 269 -4.94 -19.21 -14.53
CA VAL A 269 -4.35 -19.53 -15.84
C VAL A 269 -5.13 -18.86 -16.97
N ARG A 270 -6.47 -18.96 -16.97
CA ARG A 270 -7.34 -18.27 -17.94
C ARG A 270 -7.09 -16.76 -17.99
N VAL A 271 -7.09 -16.12 -16.82
CA VAL A 271 -6.86 -14.67 -16.69
C VAL A 271 -5.48 -14.29 -17.21
N LEU A 272 -4.45 -15.07 -16.89
CA LEU A 272 -3.08 -14.81 -17.32
C LEU A 272 -2.91 -14.95 -18.84
N VAL A 273 -3.51 -15.97 -19.46
CA VAL A 273 -3.48 -16.15 -20.93
C VAL A 273 -4.14 -14.97 -21.62
N GLU A 274 -5.29 -14.49 -21.12
CA GLU A 274 -5.97 -13.30 -21.62
C GLU A 274 -5.06 -12.06 -21.57
N PHE A 275 -4.42 -11.79 -20.43
CA PHE A 275 -3.51 -10.65 -20.28
C PHE A 275 -2.25 -10.74 -21.14
N ILE A 276 -1.77 -11.93 -21.50
CA ILE A 276 -0.65 -12.08 -22.45
C ILE A 276 -1.09 -11.68 -23.86
N GLY A 277 -2.34 -11.97 -24.24
CA GLY A 277 -2.87 -11.60 -25.56
C GLY A 277 -3.20 -10.12 -25.69
N SER A 278 -3.97 -9.57 -24.75
CA SER A 278 -4.62 -8.25 -24.88
C SER A 278 -4.10 -7.17 -23.92
N GLY A 279 -3.23 -7.51 -22.96
CA GLY A 279 -2.76 -6.58 -21.94
C GLY A 279 -1.75 -5.54 -22.42
N SER A 280 -1.44 -4.58 -21.54
CA SER A 280 -0.32 -3.64 -21.73
C SER A 280 1.00 -4.40 -21.85
N PRO A 281 2.08 -3.82 -22.43
CA PRO A 281 3.39 -4.46 -22.47
C PRO A 281 3.86 -4.96 -21.09
N ARG A 282 3.55 -4.20 -20.04
CA ARG A 282 3.85 -4.55 -18.64
C ARG A 282 2.95 -5.67 -18.12
N ASN A 283 1.67 -5.71 -18.50
CA ASN A 283 0.79 -6.84 -18.15
C ASN A 283 1.28 -8.12 -18.81
N LYS A 284 1.57 -8.08 -20.12
CA LYS A 284 1.99 -9.26 -20.89
C LYS A 284 3.22 -9.92 -20.28
N GLU A 285 4.27 -9.15 -19.98
CA GLU A 285 5.50 -9.71 -19.40
C GLU A 285 5.32 -10.24 -17.97
N ASN A 286 4.46 -9.62 -17.15
CA ASN A 286 4.20 -10.08 -15.79
C ASN A 286 3.30 -11.31 -15.76
N ALA A 287 2.27 -11.34 -16.61
CA ALA A 287 1.40 -12.50 -16.76
C ALA A 287 2.18 -13.73 -17.25
N ALA A 288 3.04 -13.55 -18.27
CA ALA A 288 3.95 -14.59 -18.73
C ALA A 288 4.91 -15.06 -17.62
N ALA A 289 5.43 -14.14 -16.79
CA ALA A 289 6.28 -14.51 -15.66
C ALA A 289 5.54 -15.36 -14.61
N VAL A 290 4.28 -15.03 -14.30
CA VAL A 290 3.45 -15.83 -13.38
C VAL A 290 3.22 -17.23 -13.95
N LEU A 291 2.82 -17.35 -15.23
CA LEU A 291 2.60 -18.67 -15.87
C LEU A 291 3.88 -19.52 -15.87
N VAL A 292 5.04 -18.93 -16.18
CA VAL A 292 6.32 -19.64 -16.09
C VAL A 292 6.53 -20.24 -14.70
N HIS A 293 6.24 -19.49 -13.63
CA HIS A 293 6.41 -19.99 -12.27
C HIS A 293 5.40 -21.07 -11.90
N LEU A 294 4.14 -20.94 -12.33
CA LEU A 294 3.09 -21.95 -12.11
C LEU A 294 3.43 -23.26 -12.83
N CYS A 295 3.72 -23.20 -14.13
CA CYS A 295 4.11 -24.37 -14.92
C CYS A 295 5.40 -25.01 -14.39
N SER A 296 6.29 -24.23 -13.77
CA SER A 296 7.50 -24.75 -13.11
C SER A 296 7.24 -25.43 -11.78
N GLY A 297 6.10 -25.16 -11.14
CA GLY A 297 5.66 -25.88 -9.95
C GLY A 297 4.87 -27.14 -10.28
N ASP A 298 4.01 -27.10 -11.30
CA ASP A 298 3.12 -28.21 -11.66
C ASP A 298 2.78 -28.15 -13.16
N ASN A 299 2.99 -29.25 -13.87
CA ASN A 299 2.74 -29.34 -15.32
C ASN A 299 1.25 -29.29 -15.68
N LYS A 300 0.32 -29.48 -14.73
CA LYS A 300 -1.12 -29.34 -15.03
C LYS A 300 -1.48 -27.94 -15.55
N TYR A 301 -0.83 -26.89 -15.01
CA TYR A 301 -1.07 -25.51 -15.46
C TYR A 301 -0.50 -25.27 -16.86
N LEU A 302 0.50 -26.04 -17.26
CA LEU A 302 1.04 -26.01 -18.62
C LEU A 302 0.02 -26.60 -19.60
N VAL A 303 -0.57 -27.74 -19.26
CA VAL A 303 -1.64 -28.36 -20.06
C VAL A 303 -2.85 -27.43 -20.18
N GLU A 304 -3.33 -26.90 -19.05
CA GLU A 304 -4.45 -25.95 -19.01
C GLU A 304 -4.18 -24.71 -19.87
N ALA A 305 -2.96 -24.15 -19.80
CA ALA A 305 -2.59 -23.01 -20.63
C ALA A 305 -2.58 -23.37 -22.13
N GLN A 306 -2.13 -24.58 -22.51
CA GLN A 306 -2.18 -25.04 -23.90
C GLN A 306 -3.62 -25.15 -24.42
N GLU A 307 -4.53 -25.70 -23.62
CA GLU A 307 -5.96 -25.81 -23.95
C GLU A 307 -6.62 -24.43 -24.15
N LEU A 308 -6.15 -23.43 -23.41
CA LEU A 308 -6.58 -22.03 -23.53
C LEU A 308 -5.90 -21.27 -24.69
N GLY A 309 -5.08 -21.93 -25.51
CA GLY A 309 -4.46 -21.33 -26.70
C GLY A 309 -3.24 -20.46 -26.41
N VAL A 310 -2.53 -20.68 -25.29
CA VAL A 310 -1.38 -19.86 -24.88
C VAL A 310 -0.27 -19.78 -25.94
N MET A 311 -0.13 -20.79 -26.80
CA MET A 311 0.93 -20.85 -27.82
C MET A 311 0.90 -19.64 -28.77
N GLY A 312 -0.28 -19.27 -29.27
CA GLY A 312 -0.40 -18.16 -30.21
C GLY A 312 0.00 -16.82 -29.58
N VAL A 313 -0.47 -16.56 -28.36
CA VAL A 313 -0.16 -15.32 -27.64
C VAL A 313 1.29 -15.25 -27.17
N LEU A 314 1.93 -16.39 -26.88
CA LEU A 314 3.37 -16.42 -26.57
C LEU A 314 4.24 -16.16 -27.81
N VAL A 315 3.85 -16.67 -28.98
CA VAL A 315 4.55 -16.37 -30.23
C VAL A 315 4.44 -14.90 -30.57
N ASP A 316 3.26 -14.28 -30.41
CA ASP A 316 3.10 -12.83 -30.55
C ASP A 316 4.02 -12.07 -29.58
N LEU A 317 4.01 -12.46 -28.30
CA LEU A 317 4.85 -11.85 -27.26
C LEU A 317 6.35 -11.98 -27.57
N LEU A 318 6.78 -13.07 -28.22
CA LEU A 318 8.17 -13.29 -28.61
C LEU A 318 8.65 -12.31 -29.69
N HIS A 319 7.76 -11.88 -30.59
CA HIS A 319 8.09 -10.95 -31.67
C HIS A 319 7.92 -9.50 -31.24
N HIS A 320 6.79 -9.19 -30.59
CA HIS A 320 6.35 -7.81 -30.32
C HIS A 320 6.47 -7.40 -28.84
N GLY A 321 6.92 -8.29 -27.95
CA GLY A 321 7.06 -8.00 -26.53
C GLY A 321 8.25 -7.12 -26.14
N THR A 322 8.28 -6.73 -24.87
CA THR A 322 9.48 -6.17 -24.21
C THR A 322 10.58 -7.23 -24.13
N ASP A 323 11.83 -6.84 -23.90
CA ASP A 323 12.94 -7.81 -23.73
C ASP A 323 12.69 -8.82 -22.60
N ARG A 324 12.01 -8.38 -21.53
CA ARG A 324 11.58 -9.27 -20.44
C ARG A 324 10.45 -10.18 -20.90
N GLY A 325 9.45 -9.65 -21.59
CA GLY A 325 8.34 -10.42 -22.15
C GLY A 325 8.83 -11.51 -23.11
N LYS A 326 9.71 -11.16 -24.05
CA LYS A 326 10.34 -12.08 -25.00
C LYS A 326 11.08 -13.23 -24.31
N ARG A 327 11.90 -12.91 -23.30
CA ARG A 327 12.60 -13.93 -22.50
C ARG A 327 11.63 -14.87 -21.78
N LYS A 328 10.53 -14.36 -21.21
CA LYS A 328 9.52 -15.19 -20.53
C LYS A 328 8.70 -16.02 -21.50
N ALA A 329 8.37 -15.48 -22.68
CA ALA A 329 7.72 -16.22 -23.75
C ALA A 329 8.59 -17.38 -24.23
N ALA A 330 9.87 -17.11 -24.54
CA ALA A 330 10.83 -18.15 -24.95
C ALA A 330 10.97 -19.25 -23.88
N GLN A 331 11.09 -18.87 -22.61
CA GLN A 331 11.19 -19.81 -21.50
C GLN A 331 9.96 -20.74 -21.40
N LEU A 332 8.76 -20.19 -21.59
CA LEU A 332 7.53 -20.99 -21.49
C LEU A 332 7.34 -21.87 -22.73
N LEU A 333 7.63 -21.36 -23.93
CA LEU A 333 7.59 -22.12 -25.18
C LEU A 333 8.55 -23.30 -25.15
N GLU A 334 9.80 -23.09 -24.72
CA GLU A 334 10.79 -24.16 -24.57
C GLU A 334 10.28 -25.25 -23.62
N LYS A 335 9.67 -24.85 -22.50
CA LYS A 335 9.10 -25.78 -21.54
C LYS A 335 7.95 -26.60 -22.12
N ILE A 336 7.07 -25.96 -22.91
CA ILE A 336 5.97 -26.63 -23.60
C ILE A 336 6.50 -27.66 -24.61
N THR A 337 7.52 -27.29 -25.40
CA THR A 337 8.15 -28.20 -26.36
C THR A 337 8.72 -29.43 -25.66
N ARG A 338 9.55 -29.23 -24.61
CA ARG A 338 10.15 -30.33 -23.85
C ARG A 338 9.09 -31.24 -23.22
N TYR A 339 8.02 -30.66 -22.67
CA TYR A 339 6.93 -31.46 -22.08
C TYR A 339 6.20 -32.30 -23.13
N THR A 340 5.94 -31.71 -24.31
CA THR A 340 5.28 -32.41 -25.43
C THR A 340 6.14 -33.57 -25.95
N GLU A 341 7.46 -33.38 -26.05
CA GLU A 341 8.42 -34.44 -26.44
C GLU A 341 8.43 -35.58 -25.42
N GLN A 342 8.46 -35.26 -24.13
CA GLN A 342 8.40 -36.25 -23.05
C GLN A 342 7.10 -37.06 -23.07
N GLN A 343 5.95 -36.41 -23.32
CA GLN A 343 4.68 -37.12 -23.45
C GLN A 343 4.66 -38.07 -24.65
N LYS A 344 5.16 -37.65 -25.81
CA LYS A 344 5.25 -38.51 -27.00
C LYS A 344 6.11 -39.74 -26.73
N LEU A 345 7.31 -39.54 -26.15
CA LEU A 345 8.21 -40.63 -25.79
C LEU A 345 7.55 -41.63 -24.81
N SER A 346 6.86 -41.12 -23.79
CA SER A 346 6.15 -41.96 -22.82
C SER A 346 5.01 -42.75 -23.45
N GLN A 347 4.27 -42.17 -24.40
CA GLN A 347 3.20 -42.85 -25.12
C GLN A 347 3.76 -43.96 -26.02
N THR A 348 4.82 -43.68 -26.79
CA THR A 348 5.46 -44.68 -27.64
C THR A 348 6.05 -45.83 -26.83
N LEU A 349 6.68 -45.54 -25.68
CA LEU A 349 7.20 -46.59 -24.79
C LEU A 349 6.06 -47.46 -24.22
N SER A 350 4.94 -46.84 -23.85
CA SER A 350 3.78 -47.57 -23.31
C SER A 350 3.12 -48.46 -24.38
N GLN A 351 3.04 -48.00 -25.63
CA GLN A 351 2.55 -48.79 -26.77
C GLN A 351 3.47 -49.97 -27.07
N ALA A 352 4.79 -49.75 -27.11
CA ALA A 352 5.76 -50.82 -27.35
C ALA A 352 5.77 -51.89 -26.25
N ILE A 353 5.50 -51.51 -24.99
CA ILE A 353 5.35 -52.48 -23.89
C ILE A 353 4.07 -53.30 -24.07
N ALA A 354 2.93 -52.65 -24.37
CA ALA A 354 1.66 -53.35 -24.57
C ALA A 354 1.72 -54.34 -25.75
N GLU A 355 2.39 -53.99 -26.84
CA GLU A 355 2.60 -54.88 -28.00
C GLU A 355 3.58 -56.04 -27.73
N SER A 356 4.36 -55.96 -26.65
CA SER A 356 5.29 -57.04 -26.25
C SER A 356 4.67 -58.03 -25.24
N GLU A 357 3.50 -57.72 -24.70
CA GLU A 357 2.75 -58.54 -23.74
C GLU A 357 1.56 -59.29 -24.39
N GLU A 358 1.22 -58.97 -25.65
CA GLU A 358 0.35 -59.77 -26.55
C GLU A 358 1.17 -60.77 -27.36
#